data_AF-A0A925WR48-F1
#
_entry.id   AF-A0A925WR48-F1
#
_cell.length_a   1.000
_cell.length_b   1.000
_cell.length_c   1.000
_cell.angle_alpha   90.00
_cell.angle_beta   90.00
_cell.angle_gamma   90.00
#
_symmetry.space_group_name_H-M   'P 1'
#
loop_
_entity.id
_entity.type
_entity.pdbx_description
1 polymer ?
#
loop_
_entity_poly.entity_id
_entity_poly.type
_entity_poly.pdbx_seq_one_letter_code
_entity_poly.pdbx_strand_id
1 'polypeptide(L)'
;MRRDAITDEIAQLDPIADHLRIVYLVGTREFPFTTQRSLEMALFRTFASERIAALLDRTGQFAHAGQKRYDDTMLIIAEIAEFGYDSERGAAAIRIMNRMHRRYAIANEDFLYVLSTFAIEPIKWNHALGWRLSTAGERLANFTFWQEVGRRMGIHDIPATLEDLWRFQMDYETRYFKFSAASQRVGQAGLAIFTQWFPALMRPLVRTVVYGLLDDMLLTAFGFPHPPQWWRKLLYRAMRLRAWAVGLVHPSGKPYSVTALRSR
;
A
#
# COMPACT_ATOMS: atom_id res chain seq x y z
N MET A 1 -20.93 -13.88 -11.04
CA MET A 1 -20.73 -12.57 -11.69
C MET A 1 -19.47 -12.65 -12.53
N ARG A 2 -19.55 -12.40 -13.85
CA ARG A 2 -18.38 -12.42 -14.75
C ARG A 2 -17.48 -11.21 -14.45
N ARG A 3 -16.18 -11.30 -14.75
CA ARG A 3 -15.23 -10.19 -14.56
C ARG A 3 -15.67 -8.96 -15.35
N ASP A 4 -16.09 -9.19 -16.60
CA ASP A 4 -16.54 -8.14 -17.51
C ASP A 4 -17.66 -7.31 -16.89
N ALA A 5 -18.59 -7.93 -16.17
CA ALA A 5 -19.66 -7.21 -15.48
C ALA A 5 -19.16 -6.23 -14.39
N ILE A 6 -18.02 -6.51 -13.74
CA ILE A 6 -17.42 -5.58 -12.77
C ILE A 6 -16.71 -4.44 -13.49
N THR A 7 -15.94 -4.77 -14.53
CA THR A 7 -15.25 -3.76 -15.35
C THR A 7 -16.26 -2.82 -16.01
N ASP A 8 -17.37 -3.35 -16.52
CA ASP A 8 -18.48 -2.61 -17.12
C ASP A 8 -19.21 -1.75 -16.07
N GLU A 9 -19.44 -2.27 -14.86
CA GLU A 9 -19.99 -1.49 -13.75
C GLU A 9 -19.08 -0.30 -13.43
N ILE A 10 -17.78 -0.53 -13.24
CA ILE A 10 -16.80 0.53 -12.97
C ILE A 10 -16.80 1.58 -14.09
N ALA A 11 -16.92 1.16 -15.35
CA ALA A 11 -16.92 2.06 -16.49
C ALA A 11 -18.15 2.98 -16.56
N GLN A 12 -19.24 2.64 -15.88
CA GLN A 12 -20.47 3.44 -15.81
C GLN A 12 -20.52 4.40 -14.62
N LEU A 13 -19.62 4.24 -13.65
CA LEU A 13 -19.57 5.05 -12.42
C LEU A 13 -18.81 6.37 -12.65
N ASP A 14 -19.26 7.45 -11.99
CA ASP A 14 -18.54 8.72 -12.01
C ASP A 14 -17.31 8.65 -11.09
N PRO A 15 -16.11 8.96 -11.58
CA PRO A 15 -14.87 8.79 -10.79
C PRO A 15 -14.74 9.75 -9.60
N ILE A 16 -15.59 10.78 -9.49
CA ILE A 16 -15.60 11.73 -8.38
C ILE A 16 -16.79 11.44 -7.46
N ALA A 17 -18.01 11.26 -7.97
CA ALA A 17 -19.18 11.00 -7.14
C ALA A 17 -19.20 9.57 -6.57
N ASP A 18 -18.76 8.59 -7.35
CA ASP A 18 -18.84 7.16 -7.00
C ASP A 18 -17.48 6.55 -6.60
N HIS A 19 -16.50 7.39 -6.27
CA HIS A 19 -15.13 6.94 -5.99
C HIS A 19 -15.05 5.88 -4.87
N LEU A 20 -15.92 5.94 -3.86
CA LEU A 20 -16.04 4.91 -2.81
C LEU A 20 -16.36 3.53 -3.42
N ARG A 21 -17.33 3.46 -4.33
CA ARG A 21 -17.75 2.22 -4.99
C ARG A 21 -16.65 1.71 -5.92
N ILE A 22 -16.01 2.59 -6.67
CA ILE A 22 -14.90 2.23 -7.57
C ILE A 22 -13.74 1.66 -6.74
N VAL A 23 -13.30 2.33 -5.68
CA VAL A 23 -12.21 1.84 -4.81
C VAL A 23 -12.55 0.48 -4.20
N TYR A 24 -13.79 0.29 -3.73
CA TYR A 24 -14.26 -1.01 -3.23
C TYR A 24 -14.15 -2.10 -4.30
N LEU A 25 -14.67 -1.87 -5.51
CA LEU A 25 -14.66 -2.87 -6.59
C LEU A 25 -13.23 -3.17 -7.08
N VAL A 26 -12.42 -2.13 -7.28
CA VAL A 26 -11.01 -2.24 -7.68
C VAL A 26 -10.24 -3.06 -6.64
N GLY A 27 -10.39 -2.73 -5.36
CA GLY A 27 -9.65 -3.34 -4.26
C GLY A 27 -10.13 -4.74 -3.85
N THR A 28 -11.41 -5.06 -4.00
CA THR A 28 -11.96 -6.35 -3.50
C THR A 28 -12.31 -7.34 -4.62
N ARG A 29 -12.45 -6.87 -5.88
CA ARG A 29 -12.93 -7.68 -7.01
C ARG A 29 -11.94 -7.73 -8.16
N GLU A 30 -11.46 -6.59 -8.62
CA GLU A 30 -10.62 -6.52 -9.83
C GLU A 30 -9.16 -6.84 -9.54
N PHE A 31 -8.57 -6.20 -8.53
CA PHE A 31 -7.13 -6.28 -8.22
C PHE A 31 -6.82 -6.54 -6.75
N PRO A 32 -7.49 -7.48 -6.04
CA PRO A 32 -7.30 -7.66 -4.60
C PRO A 32 -5.86 -8.03 -4.22
N PHE A 33 -5.24 -8.93 -4.97
CA PHE A 33 -3.85 -9.30 -4.74
C PHE A 33 -2.89 -8.13 -4.96
N THR A 34 -3.01 -7.44 -6.10
CA THR A 34 -2.09 -6.35 -6.46
C THR A 34 -2.27 -5.15 -5.53
N THR A 35 -3.51 -4.81 -5.18
CA THR A 35 -3.82 -3.77 -4.18
C THR A 35 -3.15 -4.10 -2.85
N GLN A 36 -3.38 -5.30 -2.31
CA GLN A 36 -2.77 -5.68 -1.02
C GLN A 36 -1.23 -5.65 -1.07
N ARG A 37 -0.61 -6.24 -2.10
CA ARG A 37 0.87 -6.23 -2.23
C ARG A 37 1.43 -4.81 -2.40
N SER A 38 0.70 -3.93 -3.10
CA SER A 38 1.10 -2.53 -3.27
C SER A 38 1.05 -1.74 -1.96
N LEU A 39 0.08 -2.02 -1.09
CA LEU A 39 -0.01 -1.38 0.22
C LEU A 39 1.08 -1.86 1.19
N GLU A 40 1.54 -3.11 1.05
CA GLU A 40 2.76 -3.56 1.73
C GLU A 40 4.00 -2.85 1.21
N MET A 41 4.07 -2.54 -0.08
CA MET A 41 5.16 -1.72 -0.64
C MET A 41 5.08 -0.26 -0.16
N ALA A 42 3.88 0.31 -0.07
CA ALA A 42 3.67 1.61 0.55
C ALA A 42 4.23 1.64 1.98
N LEU A 43 4.02 0.57 2.76
CA LEU A 43 4.59 0.43 4.10
C LEU A 43 6.13 0.46 4.08
N PHE A 44 6.79 -0.31 3.19
CA PHE A 44 8.25 -0.22 3.06
C PHE A 44 8.72 1.17 2.65
N ARG A 45 8.01 1.86 1.75
CA ARG A 45 8.32 3.26 1.40
C ARG A 45 8.31 4.18 2.62
N THR A 46 7.34 4.01 3.52
CA THR A 46 7.34 4.78 4.78
C THR A 46 8.58 4.53 5.65
N PHE A 47 9.09 3.30 5.66
CA PHE A 47 10.28 2.93 6.45
C PHE A 47 11.59 3.46 5.89
N ALA A 48 11.64 3.77 4.58
CA ALA A 48 12.83 4.27 3.93
C ALA A 48 13.07 5.77 4.16
N SER A 49 12.03 6.51 4.56
CA SER A 49 12.18 7.91 4.98
C SER A 49 12.90 7.99 6.32
N GLU A 50 14.06 8.63 6.37
CA GLU A 50 14.87 8.79 7.58
C GLU A 50 14.06 9.39 8.76
N ARG A 51 13.23 10.41 8.49
CA ARG A 51 12.39 11.10 9.49
C ARG A 51 11.34 10.17 10.09
N ILE A 52 10.60 9.46 9.22
CA ILE A 52 9.55 8.54 9.63
C ILE A 52 10.16 7.33 10.33
N ALA A 53 11.22 6.76 9.77
CA ALA A 53 11.94 5.64 10.37
C ALA A 53 12.45 5.95 11.77
N ALA A 54 13.02 7.14 11.99
CA ALA A 54 13.48 7.55 13.31
C ALA A 54 12.34 7.58 14.34
N LEU A 55 11.14 8.04 13.96
CA LEU A 55 9.97 7.97 14.83
C LEU A 55 9.55 6.52 15.08
N LEU A 56 9.40 5.72 14.02
CA LEU A 56 8.97 4.32 14.13
C LEU A 56 9.91 3.47 14.99
N ASP A 57 11.21 3.64 14.81
CA ASP A 57 12.26 2.98 15.59
C ASP A 57 12.16 3.34 17.08
N ARG A 58 12.00 4.63 17.40
CA ARG A 58 11.80 5.08 18.80
C ARG A 58 10.54 4.50 19.44
N THR A 59 9.47 4.25 18.68
CA THR A 59 8.26 3.63 19.25
C THR A 59 8.44 2.16 19.63
N GLY A 60 9.43 1.47 19.03
CA GLY A 60 9.68 0.04 19.21
C GLY A 60 8.57 -0.90 18.70
N GLN A 61 7.45 -0.38 18.18
CA GLN A 61 6.27 -1.20 17.87
C GLN A 61 6.55 -2.22 16.76
N PHE A 62 7.34 -1.88 15.76
CA PHE A 62 7.73 -2.83 14.71
C PHE A 62 8.69 -3.91 15.20
N ALA A 63 9.62 -3.55 16.10
CA ALA A 63 10.59 -4.50 16.65
C ALA A 63 9.95 -5.51 17.61
N HIS A 64 8.99 -5.06 18.43
CA HIS A 64 8.41 -5.89 19.50
C HIS A 64 7.03 -6.46 19.17
N ALA A 65 6.26 -5.81 18.31
CA ALA A 65 4.88 -6.17 17.98
C ALA A 65 4.57 -5.99 16.48
N GLY A 66 5.56 -6.25 15.62
CA GLY A 66 5.48 -5.97 14.18
C GLY A 66 4.28 -6.60 13.49
N GLN A 67 3.99 -7.88 13.75
CA GLN A 67 2.82 -8.57 13.18
C GLN A 67 1.51 -7.87 13.56
N LYS A 68 1.32 -7.59 14.84
CA LYS A 68 0.13 -6.87 15.33
C LYS A 68 0.04 -5.47 14.69
N ARG A 69 1.13 -4.73 14.62
CA ARG A 69 1.15 -3.39 14.03
C ARG A 69 0.77 -3.41 12.55
N TYR A 70 1.22 -4.42 11.83
CA TYR A 70 0.85 -4.69 10.45
C TYR A 70 -0.65 -4.98 10.31
N ASP A 71 -1.16 -5.92 11.11
CA ASP A 71 -2.58 -6.32 11.08
C ASP A 71 -3.51 -5.16 11.46
N ASP A 72 -3.17 -4.38 12.51
CA ASP A 72 -3.92 -3.19 12.92
C ASP A 72 -3.98 -2.15 11.78
N THR A 73 -2.88 -1.95 11.07
CA THR A 73 -2.83 -1.01 9.93
C THR A 73 -3.70 -1.52 8.79
N MET A 74 -3.55 -2.79 8.41
CA MET A 74 -4.37 -3.41 7.37
C MET A 74 -5.86 -3.31 7.68
N LEU A 75 -6.27 -3.60 8.92
CA LEU A 75 -7.67 -3.54 9.33
C LEU A 75 -8.22 -2.11 9.29
N ILE A 76 -7.52 -1.12 9.85
CA ILE A 76 -7.99 0.28 9.79
C ILE A 76 -8.17 0.73 8.33
N ILE A 77 -7.20 0.44 7.46
CA ILE A 77 -7.28 0.83 6.05
C ILE A 77 -8.42 0.10 5.34
N ALA A 78 -8.61 -1.19 5.62
CA ALA A 78 -9.71 -1.97 5.06
C ALA A 78 -11.08 -1.49 5.55
N GLU A 79 -11.25 -1.12 6.82
CA GLU A 79 -12.51 -0.56 7.33
C GLU A 79 -12.89 0.73 6.57
N ILE A 80 -11.91 1.57 6.25
CA ILE A 80 -12.15 2.81 5.50
C ILE A 80 -12.46 2.51 4.03
N ALA A 81 -11.71 1.61 3.38
CA ALA A 81 -11.85 1.31 1.96
C ALA A 81 -13.06 0.42 1.64
N GLU A 82 -13.41 -0.52 2.52
CA GLU A 82 -14.49 -1.48 2.27
C GLU A 82 -15.87 -0.93 2.59
N PHE A 83 -15.98 -0.05 3.60
CA PHE A 83 -17.26 0.52 4.04
C PHE A 83 -17.44 1.98 3.63
N GLY A 84 -16.37 2.66 3.21
CA GLY A 84 -16.37 4.10 2.91
C GLY A 84 -16.22 4.96 4.15
N TYR A 85 -15.51 6.08 4.02
CA TYR A 85 -15.14 6.95 5.13
C TYR A 85 -16.31 7.68 5.81
N ASP A 86 -17.47 7.78 5.16
CA ASP A 86 -18.69 8.39 5.71
C ASP A 86 -19.60 7.38 6.43
N SER A 87 -19.32 6.08 6.31
CA SER A 87 -20.02 5.06 7.09
C SER A 87 -19.62 5.13 8.57
N GLU A 88 -20.47 4.60 9.46
CA GLU A 88 -20.15 4.52 10.90
C GLU A 88 -18.80 3.81 11.15
N ARG A 89 -18.55 2.71 10.43
CA ARG A 89 -17.32 1.91 10.53
C ARG A 89 -16.10 2.65 10.00
N GLY A 90 -16.18 3.19 8.79
CA GLY A 90 -15.08 3.95 8.19
C GLY A 90 -14.74 5.21 9.00
N ALA A 91 -15.75 5.95 9.46
CA ALA A 91 -15.55 7.10 10.32
C ALA A 91 -14.94 6.71 11.67
N ALA A 92 -15.36 5.57 12.26
CA ALA A 92 -14.75 5.04 13.48
C ALA A 92 -13.27 4.68 13.28
N ALA A 93 -12.92 4.05 12.16
CA ALA A 93 -11.54 3.72 11.80
C ALA A 93 -10.67 4.97 11.65
N ILE A 94 -11.15 6.02 10.97
CA ILE A 94 -10.44 7.31 10.90
C ILE A 94 -10.26 7.92 12.28
N ARG A 95 -11.28 7.90 13.15
CA ARG A 95 -11.16 8.40 14.53
C ARG A 95 -10.10 7.63 15.32
N ILE A 96 -10.03 6.30 15.17
CA ILE A 96 -9.00 5.45 15.80
C ILE A 96 -7.62 5.85 15.28
N MET A 97 -7.44 5.92 13.96
CA MET A 97 -6.18 6.30 13.32
C MET A 97 -5.70 7.67 13.80
N ASN A 98 -6.57 8.69 13.78
CA ASN A 98 -6.25 10.03 14.24
C ASN A 98 -5.87 10.04 15.74
N ARG A 99 -6.56 9.27 16.60
CA ARG A 99 -6.19 9.13 18.02
C ARG A 99 -4.81 8.51 18.21
N MET A 100 -4.45 7.51 17.40
CA MET A 100 -3.13 6.87 17.46
C MET A 100 -2.04 7.85 17.04
N HIS A 101 -2.25 8.57 15.93
CA HIS A 101 -1.26 9.50 15.39
C HIS A 101 -1.07 10.76 16.25
N ARG A 102 -2.12 11.30 16.88
CA ARG A 102 -2.03 12.49 17.77
C ARG A 102 -1.11 12.34 18.99
N ARG A 103 -0.68 11.11 19.30
CA ARG A 103 0.28 10.84 20.39
C ARG A 103 1.70 11.25 20.02
N TYR A 104 1.95 11.56 18.76
CA TYR A 104 3.27 11.88 18.24
C TYR A 104 3.23 13.22 17.49
N ALA A 105 4.31 13.99 17.59
CA ALA A 105 4.52 15.16 16.76
C ALA A 105 5.00 14.71 15.37
N ILE A 106 4.07 14.50 14.46
CA ILE A 106 4.33 14.14 13.06
C ILE A 106 4.13 15.38 12.20
N ALA A 107 5.11 15.72 11.37
CA ALA A 107 4.99 16.87 10.47
C ALA A 107 3.95 16.60 9.38
N ASN A 108 3.25 17.65 8.91
CA ASN A 108 2.28 17.55 7.83
C ASN A 108 2.87 16.91 6.57
N GLU A 109 4.10 17.28 6.20
CA GLU A 109 4.81 16.74 5.04
C GLU A 109 5.00 15.21 5.12
N ASP A 110 5.29 14.70 6.33
CA ASP A 110 5.48 13.25 6.55
C ASP A 110 4.13 12.51 6.45
N PHE A 111 3.04 13.11 6.96
CA PHE A 111 1.69 12.59 6.74
C PHE A 111 1.31 12.57 5.27
N LEU A 112 1.55 13.68 4.56
CA LEU A 112 1.22 13.81 3.15
C LEU A 112 2.00 12.81 2.30
N TYR A 113 3.27 12.54 2.64
CA TYR A 113 4.05 11.50 2.01
C TYR A 113 3.45 10.11 2.23
N VAL A 114 3.12 9.75 3.46
CA VAL A 114 2.48 8.45 3.74
C VAL A 114 1.16 8.34 2.97
N LEU A 115 0.33 9.39 2.96
CA LEU A 115 -0.92 9.44 2.20
C LEU A 115 -0.67 9.22 0.69
N SER A 116 0.36 9.85 0.12
CA SER A 116 0.67 9.74 -1.30
C SER A 116 0.97 8.30 -1.70
N THR A 117 1.66 7.54 -0.85
CA THR A 117 1.97 6.13 -1.13
C THR A 117 0.72 5.27 -1.27
N PHE A 118 -0.35 5.55 -0.51
CA PHE A 118 -1.63 4.84 -0.65
C PHE A 118 -2.35 5.19 -1.97
N ALA A 119 -2.21 6.42 -2.45
CA ALA A 119 -2.79 6.85 -3.72
C ALA A 119 -2.01 6.32 -4.94
N ILE A 120 -0.68 6.26 -4.85
CA ILE A 120 0.22 6.06 -6.00
C ILE A 120 0.69 4.61 -6.14
N GLU A 121 1.04 3.93 -5.04
CA GLU A 121 1.61 2.57 -5.13
C GLU A 121 0.64 1.56 -5.75
N PRO A 122 -0.67 1.55 -5.45
CA PRO A 122 -1.62 0.69 -6.15
C PRO A 122 -1.64 0.92 -7.66
N ILE A 123 -1.52 2.18 -8.11
CA ILE A 123 -1.50 2.52 -9.53
C ILE A 123 -0.22 2.00 -10.19
N LYS A 124 0.96 2.22 -9.57
CA LYS A 124 2.26 1.75 -10.08
C LYS A 124 2.31 0.23 -10.17
N TRP A 125 1.86 -0.44 -9.11
CA TRP A 125 1.83 -1.89 -9.05
C TRP A 125 0.85 -2.49 -10.04
N ASN A 126 -0.33 -1.88 -10.20
CA ASN A 126 -1.29 -2.36 -11.18
C ASN A 126 -0.80 -2.15 -12.62
N HIS A 127 -0.13 -1.03 -12.91
CA HIS A 127 0.50 -0.83 -14.21
C HIS A 127 1.55 -1.91 -14.53
N ALA A 128 2.36 -2.31 -13.55
CA ALA A 128 3.43 -3.28 -13.76
C ALA A 128 2.95 -4.75 -13.71
N LEU A 129 2.00 -5.05 -12.82
CA LEU A 129 1.66 -6.41 -12.36
C LEU A 129 0.15 -6.69 -12.31
N GLY A 130 -0.67 -5.77 -12.81
CA GLY A 130 -2.11 -5.98 -13.03
C GLY A 130 -2.37 -6.90 -14.21
N TRP A 131 -3.52 -7.57 -14.18
CA TRP A 131 -3.98 -8.36 -15.34
C TRP A 131 -4.51 -7.47 -16.48
N ARG A 132 -4.88 -6.22 -16.15
CA ARG A 132 -5.11 -5.10 -17.07
C ARG A 132 -4.60 -3.81 -16.44
N LEU A 133 -4.46 -2.76 -17.25
CA LEU A 133 -4.17 -1.42 -16.77
C LEU A 133 -5.36 -0.82 -16.03
N SER A 134 -5.07 0.04 -15.04
CA SER A 134 -6.10 0.88 -14.43
C SER A 134 -6.58 1.91 -15.45
N THR A 135 -7.89 2.12 -15.53
CA THR A 135 -8.49 3.19 -16.35
C THR A 135 -8.18 4.56 -15.75
N ALA A 136 -8.39 5.64 -16.51
CA ALA A 136 -8.26 6.99 -15.98
C ALA A 136 -9.24 7.24 -14.82
N GLY A 137 -10.49 6.74 -14.93
CA GLY A 137 -11.50 6.85 -13.89
C GLY A 137 -11.10 6.14 -12.60
N GLU A 138 -10.52 4.93 -12.68
CA GLU A 138 -10.04 4.20 -11.50
C GLU A 138 -8.90 4.93 -10.78
N ARG A 139 -7.96 5.52 -11.53
CA ARG A 139 -6.86 6.31 -10.95
C ARG A 139 -7.38 7.57 -10.27
N LEU A 140 -8.31 8.28 -10.91
CA LEU A 140 -8.94 9.48 -10.36
C LEU A 140 -9.78 9.17 -9.12
N ALA A 141 -10.53 8.06 -9.12
CA ALA A 141 -11.30 7.61 -7.97
C ALA A 141 -10.40 7.28 -6.78
N ASN A 142 -9.30 6.53 -6.99
CA ASN A 142 -8.35 6.23 -5.92
C ASN A 142 -7.68 7.50 -5.37
N PHE A 143 -7.30 8.43 -6.24
CA PHE A 143 -6.74 9.72 -5.84
C PHE A 143 -7.75 10.54 -5.00
N THR A 144 -8.99 10.66 -5.47
CA THR A 144 -10.07 11.39 -4.80
C THR A 144 -10.37 10.77 -3.43
N PHE A 145 -10.45 9.45 -3.36
CA PHE A 145 -10.62 8.71 -2.11
C PHE A 145 -9.56 9.08 -1.07
N TRP A 146 -8.27 9.03 -1.45
CA TRP A 146 -7.18 9.33 -0.52
C TRP A 146 -7.06 10.82 -0.20
N GLN A 147 -7.41 11.73 -1.10
CA GLN A 147 -7.56 13.14 -0.77
C GLN A 147 -8.60 13.34 0.35
N GLU A 148 -9.77 12.71 0.23
CA GLU A 148 -10.85 12.82 1.21
C GLU A 148 -10.50 12.19 2.58
N VAL A 149 -9.78 11.07 2.57
CA VAL A 149 -9.21 10.50 3.80
C VAL A 149 -8.19 11.46 4.42
N GLY A 150 -7.28 12.04 3.61
CA GLY A 150 -6.27 12.98 4.09
C GLY A 150 -6.87 14.24 4.71
N ARG A 151 -7.92 14.81 4.10
CA ARG A 151 -8.68 15.94 4.67
C ARG A 151 -9.28 15.58 6.03
N ARG A 152 -9.87 14.39 6.18
CA ARG A 152 -10.42 13.89 7.46
C ARG A 152 -9.35 13.57 8.50
N MET A 153 -8.10 13.35 8.08
CA MET A 153 -6.94 13.24 8.98
C MET A 153 -6.37 14.60 9.41
N GLY A 154 -6.85 15.71 8.83
CA GLY A 154 -6.30 17.04 9.07
C GLY A 154 -4.99 17.29 8.34
N ILE A 155 -4.72 16.57 7.24
CA ILE A 155 -3.56 16.82 6.38
C ILE A 155 -3.86 18.04 5.50
N HIS A 156 -2.92 18.98 5.47
CA HIS A 156 -3.01 20.21 4.69
C HIS A 156 -2.13 20.14 3.44
N ASP A 157 -2.34 21.06 2.51
CA ASP A 157 -1.55 21.20 1.27
C ASP A 157 -1.52 19.93 0.40
N ILE A 158 -2.59 19.13 0.45
CA ILE A 158 -2.72 17.95 -0.42
C ILE A 158 -2.83 18.45 -1.88
N PRO A 159 -1.93 18.02 -2.79
CA PRO A 159 -1.96 18.45 -4.19
C PRO A 159 -3.30 18.22 -4.85
N ALA A 160 -3.73 19.15 -5.71
CA ALA A 160 -5.04 19.12 -6.36
C ALA A 160 -5.14 18.07 -7.48
N THR A 161 -4.01 17.66 -8.04
CA THR A 161 -3.93 16.69 -9.13
C THR A 161 -3.08 15.47 -8.75
N LEU A 162 -3.35 14.34 -9.41
CA LEU A 162 -2.58 13.11 -9.19
C LEU A 162 -1.13 13.28 -9.67
N GLU A 163 -0.91 14.06 -10.74
CA GLU A 163 0.39 14.39 -11.29
C GLU A 163 1.23 15.20 -10.29
N ASP A 164 0.64 16.20 -9.64
CA ASP A 164 1.32 17.01 -8.63
C ASP A 164 1.62 16.19 -7.36
N LEU A 165 0.71 15.28 -6.97
CA LEU A 165 0.95 14.33 -5.89
C LEU A 165 2.14 13.40 -6.21
N TRP A 166 2.27 12.99 -7.48
CA TRP A 166 3.39 12.17 -7.94
C TRP A 166 4.72 12.92 -7.86
N ARG A 167 4.75 14.19 -8.30
CA ARG A 167 5.94 15.05 -8.19
C ARG A 167 6.32 15.25 -6.72
N PHE A 168 5.35 15.58 -5.88
CA PHE A 168 5.56 15.69 -4.44
C PHE A 168 6.17 14.41 -3.84
N GLN A 169 5.65 13.23 -4.18
CA GLN A 169 6.18 11.97 -3.69
C GLN A 169 7.64 11.77 -4.12
N MET A 170 7.95 12.01 -5.39
CA MET A 170 9.32 11.89 -5.92
C MET A 170 10.28 12.85 -5.22
N ASP A 171 9.90 14.13 -5.07
CA ASP A 171 10.72 15.15 -4.42
C ASP A 171 10.94 14.85 -2.93
N TYR A 172 9.93 14.29 -2.26
CA TYR A 172 10.07 13.82 -0.88
C TYR A 172 11.04 12.64 -0.79
N GLU A 173 10.89 11.63 -1.65
CA GLU A 173 11.77 10.45 -1.67
C GLU A 173 13.22 10.84 -1.94
N THR A 174 13.49 11.71 -2.92
CA THR A 174 14.84 12.21 -3.18
C THR A 174 15.47 12.91 -1.97
N ARG A 175 14.67 13.64 -1.16
CA ARG A 175 15.19 14.37 0.00
C ARG A 175 15.43 13.48 1.22
N TYR A 176 14.57 12.50 1.45
CA TYR A 176 14.50 11.78 2.74
C TYR A 176 14.75 10.27 2.66
N PHE A 177 14.85 9.66 1.48
CA PHE A 177 15.26 8.26 1.35
C PHE A 177 16.78 8.15 1.48
N LYS A 178 17.22 8.05 2.73
CA LYS A 178 18.63 7.97 3.09
C LYS A 178 18.85 6.79 4.02
N PHE A 179 20.02 6.20 3.89
CA PHE A 179 20.45 5.20 4.86
C PHE A 179 20.56 5.82 6.25
N SER A 180 19.95 5.16 7.23
CA SER A 180 20.12 5.45 8.65
C SER A 180 20.05 4.16 9.46
N ALA A 181 20.62 4.14 10.66
CA ALA A 181 20.50 2.96 11.53
C ALA A 181 19.04 2.67 11.90
N ALA A 182 18.19 3.71 11.99
CA ALA A 182 16.76 3.57 12.24
C ALA A 182 16.02 2.95 11.05
N SER A 183 16.25 3.43 9.82
CA SER A 183 15.64 2.87 8.61
C SER A 183 16.07 1.42 8.40
N GLN A 184 17.34 1.08 8.67
CA GLN A 184 17.79 -0.30 8.63
C GLN A 184 17.06 -1.19 9.65
N ARG A 185 16.98 -0.78 10.93
CA ARG A 185 16.29 -1.57 11.97
C ARG A 185 14.80 -1.75 11.68
N VAL A 186 14.11 -0.68 11.30
CA VAL A 186 12.67 -0.73 10.97
C VAL A 186 12.44 -1.54 9.69
N GLY A 187 13.29 -1.38 8.68
CA GLY A 187 13.25 -2.19 7.46
C GLY A 187 13.43 -3.68 7.76
N GLN A 188 14.39 -4.04 8.61
CA GLN A 188 14.61 -5.43 9.04
C GLN A 188 13.42 -5.99 9.83
N ALA A 189 12.84 -5.18 10.72
CA ALA A 189 11.62 -5.55 11.45
C ALA A 189 10.43 -5.75 10.48
N GLY A 190 10.27 -4.87 9.49
CA GLY A 190 9.28 -5.00 8.42
C GLY A 190 9.46 -6.29 7.61
N LEU A 191 10.69 -6.58 7.19
CA LEU A 191 11.04 -7.83 6.51
C LEU A 191 10.73 -9.06 7.36
N ALA A 192 10.99 -8.99 8.67
CA ALA A 192 10.76 -10.08 9.59
C ALA A 192 9.28 -10.51 9.61
N ILE A 193 8.34 -9.56 9.59
CA ILE A 193 6.89 -9.82 9.52
C ILE A 193 6.57 -10.79 8.36
N PHE A 194 6.98 -10.44 7.14
CA PHE A 194 6.70 -11.27 5.96
C PHE A 194 7.39 -12.63 6.01
N THR A 195 8.63 -12.69 6.51
CA THR A 195 9.35 -13.96 6.59
C THR A 195 8.77 -14.90 7.64
N GLN A 196 8.17 -14.37 8.72
CA GLN A 196 7.60 -15.18 9.79
C GLN A 196 6.32 -15.92 9.37
N TRP A 197 5.67 -15.49 8.29
CA TRP A 197 4.53 -16.22 7.71
C TRP A 197 4.92 -17.55 7.07
N PHE A 198 6.21 -17.79 6.87
CA PHE A 198 6.74 -18.98 6.21
C PHE A 198 7.56 -19.85 7.17
N PRO A 199 7.59 -21.18 6.94
CA PRO A 199 8.47 -22.09 7.66
C PRO A 199 9.92 -21.62 7.66
N ALA A 200 10.66 -21.91 8.73
CA ALA A 200 12.04 -21.42 8.93
C ALA A 200 12.96 -21.68 7.72
N LEU A 201 12.82 -22.84 7.07
CA LEU A 201 13.60 -23.24 5.90
C LEU A 201 13.38 -22.35 4.67
N MET A 202 12.18 -21.75 4.52
CA MET A 202 11.85 -20.90 3.38
C MET A 202 12.23 -19.43 3.59
N ARG A 203 12.52 -19.02 4.82
CA ARG A 203 12.77 -17.61 5.16
C ARG A 203 13.90 -16.96 4.34
N PRO A 204 15.04 -17.62 4.08
CA PRO A 204 16.08 -17.03 3.23
C PRO A 204 15.59 -16.72 1.81
N LEU A 205 14.83 -17.63 1.20
CA LEU A 205 14.23 -17.42 -0.12
C LEU A 205 13.24 -16.25 -0.10
N VAL A 206 12.37 -16.19 0.91
CA VAL A 206 11.39 -15.10 1.06
C VAL A 206 12.10 -13.75 1.16
N ARG A 207 13.23 -13.65 1.88
CA ARG A 207 14.03 -12.41 1.93
C ARG A 207 14.51 -11.98 0.55
N THR A 208 15.08 -12.92 -0.22
CA THR A 208 15.55 -12.64 -1.58
C THR A 208 14.41 -12.24 -2.52
N VAL A 209 13.21 -12.80 -2.33
CA VAL A 209 12.00 -12.36 -3.05
C VAL A 209 11.65 -10.92 -2.68
N VAL A 210 11.58 -10.59 -1.39
CA VAL A 210 11.25 -9.22 -0.94
C VAL A 210 12.29 -8.22 -1.46
N TYR A 211 13.59 -8.52 -1.37
CA TYR A 211 14.63 -7.65 -1.93
C TYR A 211 14.48 -7.45 -3.45
N GLY A 212 14.02 -8.48 -4.16
CA GLY A 212 13.74 -8.38 -5.59
C GLY A 212 12.53 -7.52 -5.96
N LEU A 213 11.61 -7.30 -5.02
CA LEU A 213 10.43 -6.44 -5.19
C LEU A 213 10.69 -4.99 -4.78
N LEU A 214 11.60 -4.76 -3.84
CA LEU A 214 12.05 -3.41 -3.45
C LEU A 214 12.87 -2.77 -4.57
N ASP A 215 12.60 -1.49 -4.86
CA ASP A 215 13.43 -0.71 -5.77
C ASP A 215 14.80 -0.36 -5.16
N ASP A 216 15.71 0.17 -5.98
CA ASP A 216 17.08 0.45 -5.55
C ASP A 216 17.17 1.56 -4.50
N MET A 217 16.26 2.53 -4.50
CA MET A 217 16.25 3.57 -3.46
C MET A 217 15.88 2.97 -2.11
N LEU A 218 14.88 2.08 -2.07
CA LEU A 218 14.49 1.36 -0.86
C LEU A 218 15.62 0.47 -0.33
N LEU A 219 16.24 -0.34 -1.21
CA LEU A 219 17.36 -1.19 -0.80
C LEU A 219 18.53 -0.37 -0.24
N THR A 220 18.85 0.76 -0.89
CA THR A 220 19.89 1.68 -0.42
C THR A 220 19.53 2.29 0.94
N ALA A 221 18.30 2.78 1.11
CA ALA A 221 17.84 3.39 2.35
C ALA A 221 17.81 2.42 3.53
N PHE A 222 17.62 1.12 3.28
CA PHE A 222 17.69 0.08 4.31
C PHE A 222 19.08 -0.51 4.52
N GLY A 223 20.02 -0.29 3.60
CA GLY A 223 21.28 -1.02 3.56
C GLY A 223 21.07 -2.52 3.30
N PHE A 224 20.07 -2.86 2.49
CA PHE A 224 19.79 -4.23 2.07
C PHE A 224 20.63 -4.62 0.86
N PRO A 225 20.92 -5.92 0.67
CA PRO A 225 21.68 -6.38 -0.48
C PRO A 225 20.88 -6.14 -1.77
N HIS A 226 21.55 -5.61 -2.79
CA HIS A 226 20.97 -5.49 -4.13
C HIS A 226 20.96 -6.85 -4.82
N PRO A 227 19.78 -7.41 -5.12
CA PRO A 227 19.72 -8.66 -5.85
C PRO A 227 20.20 -8.45 -7.30
N PRO A 228 20.76 -9.50 -7.93
CA PRO A 228 21.20 -9.39 -9.31
C PRO A 228 20.02 -9.11 -10.24
N GLN A 229 20.25 -8.33 -11.30
CA GLN A 229 19.18 -7.85 -12.18
C GLN A 229 18.39 -8.98 -12.86
N TRP A 230 19.01 -10.14 -13.10
CA TRP A 230 18.32 -11.30 -13.66
C TRP A 230 17.26 -11.86 -12.70
N TRP A 231 17.51 -11.81 -11.38
CA TRP A 231 16.57 -12.29 -10.36
C TRP A 231 15.34 -11.39 -10.31
N ARG A 232 15.54 -10.06 -10.33
CA ARG A 232 14.44 -9.10 -10.43
C ARG A 232 13.61 -9.33 -11.69
N LYS A 233 14.26 -9.47 -12.85
CA LYS A 233 13.56 -9.75 -14.12
C LYS A 233 12.75 -11.05 -14.04
N LEU A 234 13.30 -12.10 -13.44
CA LEU A 234 12.61 -13.37 -13.24
C LEU A 234 11.36 -13.19 -12.36
N LEU A 235 11.49 -12.52 -11.22
CA LEU A 235 10.37 -12.25 -10.32
C LEU A 235 9.25 -11.46 -10.99
N TYR A 236 9.59 -10.34 -11.65
CA TYR A 236 8.60 -9.54 -12.37
C TYR A 236 7.94 -10.32 -13.51
N ARG A 237 8.68 -11.17 -14.23
CA ARG A 237 8.10 -12.07 -15.24
C ARG A 237 7.14 -13.08 -14.62
N ALA A 238 7.51 -13.69 -13.51
CA ALA A 238 6.65 -14.64 -12.80
C ALA A 238 5.37 -13.97 -12.30
N MET A 239 5.46 -12.76 -11.74
CA MET A 239 4.29 -11.99 -11.31
C MET A 239 3.41 -11.54 -12.47
N ARG A 240 4.00 -11.16 -13.61
CA ARG A 240 3.24 -10.85 -14.84
C ARG A 240 2.54 -12.07 -15.43
N LEU A 241 3.20 -13.23 -15.42
CA LEU A 241 2.58 -14.49 -15.86
C LEU A 241 1.40 -14.86 -14.94
N ARG A 242 1.57 -14.68 -13.63
CA ARG A 242 0.46 -14.82 -12.66
C ARG A 242 -0.68 -13.86 -13.02
N ALA A 243 -0.39 -12.59 -13.24
CA ALA A 243 -1.40 -11.59 -13.55
C ALA A 243 -2.18 -11.96 -14.81
N TRP A 244 -1.47 -12.34 -15.87
CA TRP A 244 -2.08 -12.83 -17.11
C TRP A 244 -2.97 -14.06 -16.87
N ALA A 245 -2.49 -15.06 -16.14
CA ALA A 245 -3.27 -16.25 -15.80
C ALA A 245 -4.53 -15.91 -15.00
N VAL A 246 -4.43 -14.99 -14.02
CA VAL A 246 -5.58 -14.47 -13.29
C VAL A 246 -6.57 -13.80 -14.24
N GLY A 247 -6.07 -13.05 -15.24
CA GLY A 247 -6.85 -12.41 -16.30
C GLY A 247 -7.72 -13.39 -17.12
N LEU A 248 -7.31 -14.64 -17.24
CA LEU A 248 -8.06 -15.69 -17.95
C LEU A 248 -9.15 -16.35 -17.09
N VAL A 249 -9.00 -16.34 -15.77
CA VAL A 249 -9.95 -17.01 -14.85
C VAL A 249 -11.04 -16.05 -14.40
N HIS A 250 -12.30 -16.45 -14.47
CA HIS A 250 -13.40 -15.65 -13.92
C HIS A 250 -13.31 -15.57 -12.39
N PRO A 251 -13.49 -14.38 -11.79
CA PRO A 251 -13.46 -14.22 -10.33
C PRO A 251 -14.59 -15.02 -9.69
N SER A 252 -14.34 -15.53 -8.48
CA SER A 252 -15.21 -16.43 -7.70
C SER A 252 -16.59 -15.86 -7.31
N GLY A 253 -16.99 -14.70 -7.85
CA GLY A 253 -18.21 -13.98 -7.50
C GLY A 253 -18.17 -13.29 -6.13
N LYS A 254 -17.36 -13.77 -5.19
CA LYS A 254 -17.26 -13.23 -3.82
C LYS A 254 -16.16 -12.15 -3.71
N PRO A 255 -16.42 -11.00 -3.06
CA PRO A 255 -15.37 -10.02 -2.77
C PRO A 255 -14.29 -10.62 -1.87
N TYR A 256 -13.03 -10.30 -2.17
CA TYR A 256 -11.95 -10.47 -1.21
C TYR A 256 -12.03 -9.32 -0.20
N SER A 257 -12.52 -9.62 1.00
CA SER A 257 -12.64 -8.65 2.09
C SER A 257 -11.64 -8.99 3.17
N VAL A 258 -10.78 -8.02 3.49
CA VAL A 258 -9.83 -8.09 4.59
C VAL A 258 -10.57 -8.10 5.92
N THR A 259 -11.64 -7.32 6.04
CA THR A 259 -12.43 -7.26 7.29
C THR A 259 -13.21 -8.56 7.57
N ALA A 260 -13.42 -9.40 6.55
CA ALA A 260 -14.03 -10.73 6.69
C ALA A 260 -13.00 -11.85 6.95
N LEU A 261 -11.69 -11.57 6.87
CA LEU A 261 -10.68 -12.56 7.23
C LEU A 261 -10.74 -12.81 8.73
N ARG A 262 -10.93 -14.07 9.13
CA ARG A 262 -10.74 -14.46 10.53
C ARG A 262 -9.28 -14.18 10.89
N SER A 263 -9.04 -13.41 11.95
CA SER A 263 -7.71 -13.22 12.52
C SER A 263 -7.07 -14.59 12.73
N ARG A 264 -5.89 -14.79 12.14
CA ARG A 264 -5.09 -15.99 12.40
C ARG A 264 -4.50 -15.93 13.80
#